data_AF-A0A1I7XNR8-F1
#
_entry.id   AF-A0A1I7XNR8-F1
#
_cell.length_a   1.000
_cell.length_b   1.000
_cell.length_c   1.000
_cell.angle_alpha   90.00
_cell.angle_beta   90.00
_cell.angle_gamma   90.00
#
_symmetry.space_group_name_H-M   'P 1'
#
loop_
_entity.id
_entity.type
_entity.pdbx_description
1 polymer ?
#
loop_
_entity_poly.entity_id
_entity_poly.type
_entity_poly.pdbx_seq_one_letter_code
_entity_poly.pdbx_strand_id
1 'polypeptide(L)'
;MSVGWTWQDGVQSIKQPRHVRELLPDGSLDELHVLRLCMLGLYFQVFATFVDSEMSSESSITSQMKSRLCFLWSLAKPDDTPLVDVVRLQASLENATLSLLRPLALFYHGITQISPPEALKDPSVNEFEPLCRYMGLPSTLFDLLQGISPERLFKMWSTAIPSDPLQRLSLVPQPVQPNLLVDLPHEYSDVINIAATFRCPSIPLDENASNVPTMCLVCGQILCSQSYCCQKLVNKETTGACRYHMMSCSGSMGAFLRIRDCSIILMTNRNRGCFRPAPYVDEFGEADQGFRRGNPLHLNNELYQKLRQLWLHQGITEEVVNQYEIDHRNIQFGFCPLMKSNENIYVNTFQKNQFTSCKRITTIATT
;
A
#
# COMPACT_ATOMS: atom_id res chain seq x y z
N MET A 1 -22.79 14.68 15.07
CA MET A 1 -21.80 14.74 16.18
C MET A 1 -22.14 15.90 17.09
N SER A 2 -22.71 15.62 18.26
CA SER A 2 -22.82 16.61 19.34
C SER A 2 -21.91 16.14 20.47
N VAL A 3 -20.65 16.59 20.41
CA VAL A 3 -19.72 16.46 21.53
C VAL A 3 -20.35 17.21 22.71
N GLY A 4 -20.74 16.47 23.76
CA GLY A 4 -21.19 17.05 25.04
C GLY A 4 -22.69 17.28 25.25
N TRP A 5 -23.58 16.79 24.38
CA TRP A 5 -25.04 16.94 24.56
C TRP A 5 -25.74 15.59 24.69
N THR A 6 -26.64 15.48 25.66
CA THR A 6 -27.55 14.34 25.81
C THR A 6 -28.99 14.77 25.54
N TRP A 7 -29.70 14.00 24.72
CA TRP A 7 -31.15 14.13 24.53
C TRP A 7 -31.86 13.23 25.55
N GLN A 8 -32.68 13.84 26.41
CA GLN A 8 -33.65 13.13 27.27
C GLN A 8 -35.02 13.78 27.06
N ASP A 9 -36.03 12.97 26.75
CA ASP A 9 -37.43 13.40 26.60
C ASP A 9 -37.64 14.61 25.66
N GLY A 10 -36.91 14.65 24.55
CA GLY A 10 -37.02 15.72 23.55
C GLY A 10 -36.41 17.07 23.98
N VAL A 11 -35.69 17.12 25.10
CA VAL A 11 -35.02 18.34 25.59
C VAL A 11 -33.50 18.17 25.52
N GLN A 12 -32.84 19.15 24.91
CA GLN A 12 -31.39 19.22 24.75
C GLN A 12 -30.76 19.75 26.07
N SER A 13 -29.88 18.97 26.71
CA SER A 13 -29.23 19.35 27.97
C SER A 13 -27.69 19.26 27.93
N ILE A 14 -26.99 20.34 28.33
CA ILE A 14 -25.58 20.31 28.78
C ILE A 14 -25.60 19.91 30.25
N LYS A 15 -25.55 18.61 30.52
CA LYS A 15 -25.07 18.14 31.82
C LYS A 15 -23.81 17.35 31.56
N GLN A 16 -22.67 17.84 32.05
CA GLN A 16 -21.46 17.02 32.13
C GLN A 16 -21.84 15.76 32.91
N PRO A 17 -21.80 14.58 32.28
CA PRO A 17 -22.20 13.37 32.97
C PRO A 17 -21.17 13.12 34.09
N ARG A 18 -21.65 12.92 35.32
CA ARG A 18 -20.80 12.60 36.49
C ARG A 18 -19.98 11.32 36.30
N HIS A 19 -20.35 10.50 35.31
CA HIS A 19 -19.59 9.35 34.85
C HIS A 19 -19.25 9.59 33.38
N VAL A 20 -17.99 9.35 33.00
CA VAL A 20 -17.63 9.18 31.59
C VAL A 20 -18.56 8.10 31.05
N ARG A 21 -19.51 8.46 30.18
CA ARG A 21 -20.28 7.44 29.45
C ARG A 21 -19.26 6.69 28.63
N GLU A 22 -19.00 5.44 28.99
CA GLU A 22 -18.36 4.50 28.09
C GLU A 22 -19.30 4.38 26.88
N LEU A 23 -18.96 5.09 25.81
CA LEU A 23 -19.64 5.02 24.53
C LEU A 23 -19.26 3.67 23.92
N LEU A 24 -19.97 2.63 24.34
CA LEU A 24 -19.87 1.32 23.75
C LEU A 24 -20.68 1.33 22.45
N PRO A 25 -20.10 0.87 21.33
CA PRO A 25 -20.84 0.75 20.09
C PRO A 25 -22.00 -0.23 20.28
N ASP A 26 -23.23 0.22 20.08
CA ASP A 26 -24.45 -0.54 20.40
C ASP A 26 -25.32 -0.82 19.17
N GLY A 27 -24.93 -0.36 17.98
CA GLY A 27 -25.69 -0.52 16.74
C GLY A 27 -26.92 0.37 16.67
N SER A 28 -26.98 1.45 17.47
CA SER A 28 -28.12 2.37 17.50
C SER A 28 -28.33 3.13 16.18
N LEU A 29 -29.51 3.76 16.06
CA LEU A 29 -29.83 4.60 14.92
C LEU A 29 -28.84 5.77 14.74
N ASP A 30 -28.28 6.30 15.84
CA ASP A 30 -27.30 7.38 15.76
C ASP A 30 -26.02 6.92 15.05
N GLU A 31 -25.55 5.71 15.34
CA GLU A 31 -24.40 5.11 14.66
C GLU A 31 -24.67 4.87 13.18
N LEU A 32 -25.89 4.46 12.81
CA LEU A 32 -26.31 4.34 11.41
C LEU A 32 -26.26 5.70 10.68
N HIS A 33 -26.65 6.79 11.34
CA HIS A 33 -26.54 8.13 10.75
C HIS A 33 -25.07 8.57 10.60
N VAL A 34 -24.21 8.24 11.57
CA VAL A 34 -22.76 8.49 11.47
C VAL A 34 -22.16 7.70 10.31
N LEU A 35 -22.49 6.42 10.18
CA LEU A 35 -22.06 5.57 9.07
C LEU A 35 -22.47 6.17 7.73
N ARG A 36 -23.73 6.59 7.59
CA ARG A 36 -24.23 7.26 6.37
C ARG A 36 -23.48 8.55 6.07
N LEU A 37 -23.17 9.36 7.08
CA LEU A 37 -22.38 10.58 6.88
C LEU A 37 -20.94 10.27 6.43
N CYS A 38 -20.30 9.28 7.04
CA CYS A 38 -18.97 8.81 6.63
C CYS A 38 -18.96 8.26 5.20
N MET A 39 -19.99 7.48 4.83
CA MET A 39 -20.20 6.99 3.46
C MET A 39 -20.33 8.13 2.45
N LEU A 40 -21.13 9.16 2.75
CA LEU A 40 -21.24 10.33 1.87
C LEU A 40 -19.92 11.11 1.77
N GLY A 41 -19.16 11.22 2.86
CA GLY A 41 -17.82 11.79 2.84
C GLY A 41 -16.86 11.01 1.96
N LEU A 42 -16.89 9.68 2.03
CA LEU A 42 -16.10 8.80 1.17
C LEU A 42 -16.48 8.98 -0.31
N TYR A 43 -17.78 9.02 -0.63
CA TYR A 43 -18.24 9.29 -1.99
C TYR A 43 -17.74 10.65 -2.47
N PHE A 44 -17.89 11.70 -1.67
CA PHE A 44 -17.36 13.01 -2.04
C PHE A 44 -15.84 12.97 -2.32
N GLN A 45 -15.06 12.25 -1.51
CA GLN A 45 -13.62 12.07 -1.76
C GLN A 45 -13.34 11.33 -3.07
N VAL A 46 -14.13 10.30 -3.42
CA VAL A 46 -14.04 9.63 -4.73
C VAL A 46 -14.28 10.66 -5.83
N PHE A 47 -15.35 11.45 -5.77
CA PHE A 47 -15.61 12.50 -6.77
C PHE A 47 -14.48 13.53 -6.86
N ALA A 48 -13.96 13.99 -5.71
CA ALA A 48 -12.91 14.99 -5.64
C ALA A 48 -11.59 14.48 -6.27
N THR A 49 -11.25 13.21 -6.07
CA THR A 49 -9.99 12.61 -6.52
C THR A 49 -10.08 11.85 -7.84
N PHE A 50 -11.29 11.62 -8.36
CA PHE A 50 -11.50 10.96 -9.64
C PHE A 50 -10.98 11.82 -10.79
N VAL A 51 -10.11 11.22 -11.61
CA VAL A 51 -9.61 11.80 -12.86
C VAL A 51 -10.42 11.21 -13.99
N ASP A 52 -11.22 12.03 -14.68
CA ASP A 52 -12.10 11.59 -15.76
C ASP A 52 -11.31 11.15 -17.02
N SER A 53 -11.94 10.32 -17.85
CA SER A 53 -11.37 9.81 -19.10
C SER A 53 -12.04 10.51 -20.28
N GLU A 54 -11.29 10.77 -21.34
CA GLU A 54 -11.86 11.33 -22.59
C GLU A 54 -12.76 10.31 -23.32
N MET A 55 -12.64 9.03 -22.99
CA MET A 55 -13.43 7.94 -23.58
C MET A 55 -14.41 7.36 -22.58
N SER A 56 -15.68 7.22 -22.98
CA SER A 56 -16.68 6.50 -22.19
C SER A 56 -16.48 4.99 -22.33
N SER A 57 -16.47 4.28 -21.22
CA SER A 57 -16.49 2.81 -21.21
C SER A 57 -17.87 2.26 -21.63
N GLU A 58 -17.86 1.15 -22.37
CA GLU A 58 -19.08 0.48 -22.83
C GLU A 58 -19.68 -0.37 -21.68
N SER A 59 -20.71 0.14 -21.01
CA SER A 59 -21.57 -0.69 -20.15
C SER A 59 -22.97 -0.09 -19.97
N SER A 60 -23.93 -0.93 -19.58
CA SER A 60 -25.32 -0.53 -19.39
C SER A 60 -25.53 0.12 -18.01
N ILE A 61 -25.44 1.45 -17.95
CA ILE A 61 -25.89 2.23 -16.78
C ILE A 61 -27.32 2.71 -16.97
N THR A 62 -28.14 2.66 -15.93
CA THR A 62 -29.50 3.21 -15.97
C THR A 62 -29.47 4.73 -16.19
N SER A 63 -30.36 5.25 -17.03
CA SER A 63 -30.45 6.70 -17.33
C SER A 63 -30.60 7.56 -16.07
N GLN A 64 -31.35 7.08 -15.08
CA GLN A 64 -31.54 7.75 -13.78
C GLN A 64 -30.23 7.87 -13.00
N MET A 65 -29.47 6.77 -12.86
CA MET A 65 -28.16 6.78 -12.21
C MET A 65 -27.20 7.72 -12.92
N LYS A 66 -27.15 7.67 -14.26
CA LYS A 66 -26.32 8.57 -15.06
C LYS A 66 -26.62 10.03 -14.76
N SER A 67 -27.89 10.43 -14.80
CA SER A 67 -28.30 11.80 -14.50
C SER A 67 -27.92 12.23 -13.09
N ARG A 68 -28.03 11.33 -12.11
CA ARG A 68 -27.69 11.60 -10.71
C ARG A 68 -26.19 11.83 -10.52
N LEU A 69 -25.35 10.97 -11.10
CA LEU A 69 -23.90 11.09 -11.01
C LEU A 69 -23.39 12.36 -11.70
N CYS A 70 -23.91 12.69 -12.89
CA CYS A 70 -23.56 13.94 -13.57
C CYS A 70 -23.97 15.19 -12.76
N PHE A 71 -25.11 15.15 -12.08
CA PHE A 71 -25.55 16.26 -11.23
C PHE A 71 -24.66 16.40 -9.97
N LEU A 72 -24.34 15.31 -9.29
CA LEU A 72 -23.43 15.36 -8.13
C LEU A 72 -22.01 15.78 -8.53
N TRP A 73 -21.58 15.41 -9.74
CA TRP A 73 -20.31 15.85 -10.31
C TRP A 73 -20.24 17.36 -10.46
N SER A 74 -21.26 18.00 -11.04
CA SER A 74 -21.29 19.46 -11.20
C SER A 74 -21.34 20.21 -9.87
N LEU A 75 -21.88 19.60 -8.81
CA LEU A 75 -21.83 20.15 -7.46
C LEU A 75 -20.45 20.01 -6.81
N ALA A 76 -19.79 18.87 -6.99
CA ALA A 76 -18.48 18.60 -6.42
C ALA A 76 -17.37 19.39 -7.12
N LYS A 77 -17.42 19.49 -8.46
CA LYS A 77 -16.39 20.09 -9.31
C LYS A 77 -17.04 21.06 -10.31
N PRO A 78 -17.43 22.27 -9.87
CA PRO A 78 -18.16 23.21 -10.72
C PRO A 78 -17.30 23.79 -11.86
N ASP A 79 -15.98 23.86 -11.67
CA ASP A 79 -15.05 24.45 -12.65
C ASP A 79 -14.48 23.42 -13.65
N ASP A 80 -14.70 22.12 -13.41
CA ASP A 80 -14.17 21.05 -14.26
C ASP A 80 -15.13 20.72 -15.41
N THR A 81 -14.62 20.00 -16.42
CA THR A 81 -15.42 19.52 -17.55
C THR A 81 -16.55 18.58 -17.10
N PRO A 82 -17.66 18.53 -17.85
CA PRO A 82 -18.75 17.61 -17.54
C PRO A 82 -18.27 16.15 -17.62
N LEU A 83 -18.77 15.32 -16.69
CA LEU A 83 -18.41 13.91 -16.56
C LEU A 83 -18.75 13.12 -17.83
N VAL A 84 -17.73 12.46 -18.40
CA VAL A 84 -17.82 11.60 -19.59
C VAL A 84 -17.90 10.13 -19.18
N ASP A 85 -16.95 9.64 -18.38
CA ASP A 85 -16.84 8.22 -18.02
C ASP A 85 -17.60 7.87 -16.75
N VAL A 86 -18.92 7.96 -16.85
CA VAL A 86 -19.86 7.73 -15.73
C VAL A 86 -19.78 6.31 -15.18
N VAL A 87 -19.52 5.34 -16.05
CA VAL A 87 -19.45 3.91 -15.72
C VAL A 87 -18.26 3.64 -14.80
N ARG A 88 -17.07 4.18 -15.12
CA ARG A 88 -15.89 4.03 -14.26
C ARG A 88 -16.07 4.74 -12.92
N LEU A 89 -16.75 5.88 -12.89
CA LEU A 89 -17.10 6.55 -11.64
C LEU A 89 -18.03 5.68 -10.79
N GLN A 90 -19.07 5.07 -11.38
CA GLN A 90 -19.96 4.15 -10.67
C GLN A 90 -19.17 2.97 -10.08
N ALA A 91 -18.34 2.30 -10.88
CA ALA A 91 -17.52 1.18 -10.43
C ALA A 91 -16.55 1.59 -9.29
N SER A 92 -16.01 2.81 -9.36
CA SER A 92 -15.16 3.37 -8.29
C SER A 92 -15.94 3.57 -6.98
N LEU A 93 -17.18 4.06 -7.06
CA LEU A 93 -18.06 4.23 -5.89
C LEU A 93 -18.48 2.89 -5.28
N GLU A 94 -18.77 1.88 -6.10
CA GLU A 94 -19.05 0.51 -5.65
C GLU A 94 -17.83 -0.08 -4.94
N ASN A 95 -16.65 0.00 -5.55
CA ASN A 95 -15.40 -0.46 -4.94
C ASN A 95 -15.06 0.27 -3.64
N ALA A 96 -15.28 1.58 -3.56
CA ALA A 96 -15.10 2.36 -2.34
C ALA A 96 -16.08 1.94 -1.24
N THR A 97 -17.34 1.71 -1.59
CA THR A 97 -18.35 1.20 -0.66
C THR A 97 -17.92 -0.13 -0.07
N LEU A 98 -17.52 -1.08 -0.91
CA LEU A 98 -17.06 -2.40 -0.46
C LEU A 98 -15.81 -2.30 0.42
N SER A 99 -14.85 -1.45 0.04
CA SER A 99 -13.62 -1.25 0.81
C SER A 99 -13.88 -0.72 2.22
N LEU A 100 -14.93 0.10 2.41
CA LEU A 100 -15.35 0.58 3.73
C LEU A 100 -16.21 -0.45 4.48
N LEU A 101 -17.19 -1.05 3.81
CA LEU A 101 -18.18 -1.89 4.48
C LEU A 101 -17.63 -3.26 4.90
N ARG A 102 -16.66 -3.85 4.18
CA ARG A 102 -16.06 -5.14 4.56
C ARG A 102 -15.49 -5.15 6.00
N PRO A 103 -14.54 -4.27 6.37
CA PRO A 103 -14.02 -4.24 7.74
C PRO A 103 -15.08 -3.82 8.77
N LEU A 104 -16.01 -2.93 8.40
CA LEU A 104 -17.09 -2.51 9.29
C LEU A 104 -18.09 -3.64 9.58
N ALA A 105 -18.38 -4.49 8.60
CA ALA A 105 -19.24 -5.66 8.77
C ALA A 105 -18.60 -6.68 9.72
N LEU A 106 -17.28 -6.89 9.61
CA LEU A 106 -16.52 -7.73 10.55
C LEU A 106 -16.54 -7.15 11.97
N PHE A 107 -16.36 -5.83 12.10
CA PHE A 107 -16.44 -5.14 13.39
C PHE A 107 -17.84 -5.23 14.00
N TYR A 108 -18.88 -4.98 13.20
CA TYR A 108 -20.27 -5.09 13.60
C TYR A 108 -20.63 -6.51 14.04
N HIS A 109 -20.18 -7.54 13.30
CA HIS A 109 -20.31 -8.93 13.71
C HIS A 109 -19.61 -9.19 15.05
N GLY A 110 -18.37 -8.70 15.23
CA GLY A 110 -17.61 -8.87 16.46
C GLY A 110 -18.31 -8.30 17.69
N ILE A 111 -19.01 -7.17 17.54
CA ILE A 111 -19.72 -6.51 18.64
C ILE A 111 -21.09 -7.14 18.88
N THR A 112 -21.90 -7.28 17.83
CA THR A 112 -23.31 -7.66 17.96
C THR A 112 -23.55 -9.16 17.94
N GLN A 113 -22.56 -9.95 17.49
CA GLN A 113 -22.66 -11.40 17.26
C GLN A 113 -23.77 -11.79 16.26
N ILE A 114 -24.35 -10.83 15.54
CA ILE A 114 -25.31 -11.09 14.47
C ILE A 114 -24.56 -11.75 13.33
N SER A 115 -25.06 -12.87 12.84
CA SER A 115 -24.41 -13.60 11.76
C SER A 115 -24.61 -12.89 10.41
N PRO A 116 -23.58 -12.80 9.55
CA PRO A 116 -23.74 -12.25 8.22
C PRO A 116 -24.63 -13.14 7.34
N PRO A 117 -25.31 -12.57 6.32
CA PRO A 117 -26.10 -13.33 5.35
C PRO A 117 -25.28 -14.42 4.65
N GLU A 118 -25.91 -15.55 4.33
CA GLU A 118 -25.24 -16.68 3.65
C GLU A 118 -24.66 -16.30 2.29
N ALA A 119 -25.29 -15.34 1.59
CA ALA A 119 -24.80 -14.80 0.33
C ALA A 119 -23.37 -14.23 0.42
N LEU A 120 -22.94 -13.75 1.59
CA LEU A 120 -21.57 -13.24 1.79
C LEU A 120 -20.53 -14.36 1.98
N LYS A 121 -20.97 -15.62 2.11
CA LYS A 121 -20.06 -16.77 2.18
C LYS A 121 -19.67 -17.29 0.79
N ASP A 122 -20.43 -16.92 -0.25
CA ASP A 122 -20.19 -17.36 -1.61
C ASP A 122 -19.38 -16.30 -2.38
N PRO A 123 -18.13 -16.58 -2.77
CA PRO A 123 -17.28 -15.64 -3.51
C PRO A 123 -17.78 -15.37 -4.95
N SER A 124 -18.75 -16.14 -5.46
CA SER A 124 -19.32 -15.92 -6.79
C SER A 124 -20.43 -14.87 -6.81
N VAL A 125 -20.97 -14.48 -5.65
CA VAL A 125 -22.06 -13.52 -5.53
C VAL A 125 -21.54 -12.10 -5.37
N ASN A 126 -22.21 -11.14 -6.01
CA ASN A 126 -21.92 -9.72 -5.78
C ASN A 126 -22.26 -9.35 -4.32
N GLU A 127 -21.23 -9.07 -3.54
CA GLU A 127 -21.33 -8.77 -2.12
C GLU A 127 -21.89 -7.37 -1.79
N PHE A 128 -22.08 -6.48 -2.77
CA PHE A 128 -22.56 -5.11 -2.53
C PHE A 128 -23.93 -5.08 -1.86
N GLU A 129 -24.93 -5.71 -2.47
CA GLU A 129 -26.30 -5.69 -1.95
C GLU A 129 -26.42 -6.38 -0.58
N PRO A 130 -25.84 -7.59 -0.38
CA PRO A 130 -25.90 -8.24 0.92
C PRO A 130 -25.14 -7.49 2.03
N LEU A 131 -23.99 -6.86 1.74
CA LEU A 131 -23.27 -6.03 2.71
C LEU A 131 -24.08 -4.79 3.11
N CYS A 132 -24.64 -4.07 2.13
CA CYS A 132 -25.49 -2.91 2.41
C CYS A 132 -26.67 -3.30 3.31
N ARG A 133 -27.36 -4.40 2.97
CA ARG A 133 -28.49 -4.91 3.77
C ARG A 133 -28.05 -5.30 5.19
N TYR A 134 -26.92 -5.98 5.33
CA TYR A 134 -26.38 -6.39 6.64
C TYR A 134 -26.06 -5.17 7.53
N MET A 135 -25.59 -4.07 6.94
CA MET A 135 -25.27 -2.83 7.66
C MET A 135 -26.47 -1.88 7.83
N GLY A 136 -27.69 -2.29 7.46
CA GLY A 136 -28.89 -1.44 7.56
C GLY A 136 -28.93 -0.28 6.57
N LEU A 137 -28.22 -0.41 5.45
CA LEU A 137 -28.12 0.58 4.38
C LEU A 137 -29.05 0.22 3.21
N PRO A 138 -29.46 1.21 2.39
CA PRO A 138 -30.12 0.96 1.11
C PRO A 138 -29.33 -0.01 0.22
N SER A 139 -30.05 -0.90 -0.47
CA SER A 139 -29.49 -2.00 -1.26
C SER A 139 -28.89 -1.57 -2.60
N THR A 140 -29.15 -0.34 -3.06
CA THR A 140 -28.64 0.19 -4.33
C THR A 140 -27.80 1.43 -4.12
N LEU A 141 -26.78 1.61 -4.96
CA LEU A 141 -25.95 2.81 -4.95
C LEU A 141 -26.77 4.08 -5.27
N PHE A 142 -27.82 3.95 -6.10
CA PHE A 142 -28.68 5.07 -6.44
C PHE A 142 -29.40 5.61 -5.21
N ASP A 143 -29.99 4.72 -4.40
CA ASP A 143 -30.71 5.10 -3.18
C ASP A 143 -29.78 5.71 -2.12
N LEU A 144 -28.51 5.27 -2.09
CA LEU A 144 -27.47 5.85 -1.21
C LEU A 144 -27.11 7.29 -1.59
N LEU A 145 -27.19 7.63 -2.88
CA LEU A 145 -26.84 8.94 -3.43
C LEU A 145 -28.05 9.85 -3.63
N GLN A 146 -29.27 9.32 -3.53
CA GLN A 146 -30.50 10.08 -3.70
C GLN A 146 -30.80 10.98 -2.48
N GLY A 147 -31.51 12.08 -2.72
CA GLY A 147 -32.03 12.97 -1.68
C GLY A 147 -31.29 14.30 -1.58
N ILE A 148 -31.81 15.18 -0.71
CA ILE A 148 -31.33 16.56 -0.57
C ILE A 148 -30.03 16.62 0.26
N SER A 149 -29.82 15.65 1.16
CA SER A 149 -28.67 15.64 2.06
C SER A 149 -27.33 15.49 1.30
N PRO A 150 -27.17 14.52 0.37
CA PRO A 150 -25.97 14.44 -0.47
C PRO A 150 -25.71 15.74 -1.24
N GLU A 151 -26.75 16.37 -1.81
CA GLU A 151 -26.61 17.59 -2.62
C GLU A 151 -26.07 18.76 -1.79
N ARG A 152 -26.64 18.97 -0.60
CA ARG A 152 -26.20 20.02 0.32
C ARG A 152 -24.77 19.80 0.80
N LEU A 153 -24.43 18.55 1.14
CA LEU A 153 -23.10 18.20 1.62
C LEU A 153 -22.05 18.32 0.51
N PHE A 154 -22.34 17.84 -0.69
CA PHE A 154 -21.43 17.94 -1.84
C PHE A 154 -21.15 19.40 -2.19
N LYS A 155 -22.20 20.24 -2.22
CA LYS A 155 -22.05 21.69 -2.44
C LYS A 155 -21.26 22.38 -1.33
N MET A 156 -21.42 21.93 -0.08
CA MET A 156 -20.68 22.50 1.05
C MET A 156 -19.21 22.10 1.00
N TRP A 157 -18.92 20.82 0.73
CA TRP A 157 -17.58 20.27 0.72
C TRP A 157 -16.77 20.60 -0.53
N SER A 158 -17.41 20.95 -1.65
CA SER A 158 -16.71 21.39 -2.87
C SER A 158 -15.82 22.61 -2.63
N THR A 159 -16.19 23.46 -1.68
CA THR A 159 -15.38 24.60 -1.24
C THR A 159 -14.04 24.21 -0.62
N ALA A 160 -13.90 22.97 -0.14
CA ALA A 160 -12.66 22.44 0.44
C ALA A 160 -11.72 21.82 -0.61
N ILE A 161 -12.15 21.65 -1.86
CA ILE A 161 -11.28 21.16 -2.94
C ILE A 161 -10.36 22.32 -3.37
N PRO A 162 -9.02 22.17 -3.28
CA PRO A 162 -8.10 23.20 -3.73
C PRO A 162 -8.32 23.52 -5.21
N SER A 163 -8.29 24.81 -5.60
CA SER A 163 -8.37 25.19 -7.02
C SER A 163 -7.08 24.87 -7.79
N ASP A 164 -5.93 24.84 -7.10
CA ASP A 164 -4.62 24.57 -7.67
C ASP A 164 -4.45 23.06 -7.99
N PRO A 165 -4.20 22.66 -9.26
CA PRO A 165 -3.97 21.27 -9.63
C PRO A 165 -2.83 20.59 -8.86
N LEU A 166 -1.77 21.33 -8.51
CA LEU A 166 -0.64 20.73 -7.78
C LEU A 166 -1.02 20.36 -6.35
N GLN A 167 -1.88 21.16 -5.71
CA GLN A 167 -2.40 20.84 -4.38
C GLN A 167 -3.40 19.69 -4.44
N ARG A 168 -4.16 19.53 -5.52
CA ARG A 168 -5.06 18.39 -5.70
C ARG A 168 -4.31 17.06 -5.74
N LEU A 169 -3.06 17.03 -6.21
CA LEU A 169 -2.22 15.83 -6.17
C LEU A 169 -1.88 15.37 -4.74
N SER A 170 -2.05 16.23 -3.73
CA SER A 170 -1.88 15.86 -2.32
C SER A 170 -3.10 15.19 -1.71
N LEU A 171 -4.25 15.22 -2.39
CA LEU A 171 -5.46 14.53 -1.94
C LEU A 171 -5.25 13.02 -2.05
N VAL A 172 -5.64 12.29 -1.01
CA VAL A 172 -5.55 10.82 -1.01
C VAL A 172 -6.61 10.25 -1.95
N PRO A 173 -6.22 9.58 -3.06
CA PRO A 173 -7.17 9.04 -4.01
C PRO A 173 -8.02 7.93 -3.37
N GLN A 174 -9.32 7.95 -3.66
CA GLN A 174 -10.27 6.93 -3.21
C GLN A 174 -10.88 6.20 -4.41
N PRO A 175 -11.14 4.88 -4.30
CA PRO A 175 -10.75 4.00 -3.19
C PRO A 175 -9.24 3.81 -3.12
N VAL A 176 -8.71 3.74 -1.89
CA VAL A 176 -7.29 3.42 -1.65
C VAL A 176 -6.98 2.08 -2.30
N GLN A 177 -6.12 2.08 -3.30
CA GLN A 177 -5.66 0.86 -3.93
C GLN A 177 -4.63 0.18 -3.04
N PRO A 178 -4.63 -1.16 -2.96
CA PRO A 178 -3.55 -1.86 -2.29
C PRO A 178 -2.24 -1.50 -2.98
N ASN A 179 -1.20 -1.26 -2.18
CA ASN A 179 0.15 -1.03 -2.71
C ASN A 179 0.66 -2.37 -3.26
N LEU A 180 0.44 -2.62 -4.55
CA LEU A 180 0.84 -3.84 -5.24
C LEU A 180 2.21 -3.67 -5.89
N LEU A 181 2.91 -4.79 -6.10
CA LEU A 181 4.12 -4.80 -6.90
C LEU A 181 3.75 -4.70 -8.39
N VAL A 182 4.55 -3.93 -9.16
CA VAL A 182 4.36 -3.67 -10.59
C VAL A 182 4.16 -4.96 -11.39
N ASP A 183 3.37 -4.92 -12.46
CA ASP A 183 3.29 -6.07 -13.36
C ASP A 183 4.62 -6.21 -14.11
N LEU A 184 5.14 -7.44 -14.12
CA LEU A 184 6.39 -7.76 -14.79
C LEU A 184 6.10 -8.37 -16.18
N PRO A 185 6.90 -8.06 -17.22
CA PRO A 185 6.81 -8.71 -18.52
C PRO A 185 6.93 -10.23 -18.42
N HIS A 186 6.21 -10.94 -19.30
CA HIS A 186 6.26 -12.42 -19.35
C HIS A 186 7.66 -12.90 -19.75
N GLU A 187 8.25 -12.35 -20.80
CA GLU A 187 9.59 -12.73 -21.25
C GLU A 187 10.66 -11.92 -20.51
N TYR A 188 11.68 -12.60 -19.98
CA TYR A 188 12.78 -11.92 -19.29
C TYR A 188 13.59 -11.01 -20.24
N SER A 189 13.65 -11.36 -21.51
CA SER A 189 14.27 -10.55 -22.57
C SER A 189 13.69 -9.13 -22.63
N ASP A 190 12.38 -8.98 -22.38
CA ASP A 190 11.74 -7.66 -22.37
C ASP A 190 12.22 -6.83 -21.17
N VAL A 191 12.42 -7.45 -20.01
CA VAL A 191 12.99 -6.79 -18.83
C VAL A 191 14.42 -6.33 -19.10
N ILE A 192 15.22 -7.15 -19.80
CA ILE A 192 16.57 -6.79 -20.23
C ILE A 192 16.53 -5.61 -21.20
N ASN A 193 15.59 -5.60 -22.15
CA ASN A 193 15.43 -4.49 -23.10
C ASN A 193 15.07 -3.19 -22.39
N ILE A 194 14.15 -3.23 -21.42
CA ILE A 194 13.81 -2.09 -20.56
C ILE A 194 15.08 -1.61 -19.83
N ALA A 195 15.89 -2.52 -19.27
CA ALA A 195 17.14 -2.17 -18.60
C ALA A 195 18.21 -1.59 -19.56
N ALA A 196 18.26 -2.03 -20.81
CA ALA A 196 19.22 -1.56 -21.80
C ALA A 196 19.00 -0.08 -22.16
N THR A 197 17.78 0.43 -22.01
CA THR A 197 17.46 1.86 -22.19
C THR A 197 17.91 2.73 -21.01
N PHE A 198 18.15 2.14 -19.84
CA PHE A 198 18.53 2.88 -18.65
C PHE A 198 19.90 3.54 -18.83
N ARG A 199 20.02 4.79 -18.38
CA ARG A 199 21.26 5.56 -18.33
C ARG A 199 21.44 6.12 -16.93
N CYS A 200 22.63 5.93 -16.35
CA CYS A 200 22.92 6.44 -15.02
C CYS A 200 22.96 7.97 -15.07
N PRO A 201 22.20 8.69 -14.22
CA PRO A 201 22.20 10.15 -14.22
C PRO A 201 23.52 10.76 -13.71
N SER A 202 24.36 9.96 -13.06
CA SER A 202 25.56 10.42 -12.36
C SER A 202 26.86 10.10 -13.09
N ILE A 203 26.84 9.33 -14.19
CA ILE A 203 28.03 9.00 -14.99
C ILE A 203 27.80 9.43 -16.45
N PRO A 204 28.79 10.07 -17.11
CA PRO A 204 28.74 10.34 -18.54
C PRO A 204 28.69 9.06 -19.39
N LEU A 205 28.19 9.19 -20.63
CA LEU A 205 27.72 8.10 -21.50
C LEU A 205 28.74 6.96 -21.76
N ASP A 206 30.04 7.25 -21.73
CA ASP A 206 31.11 6.33 -22.17
C ASP A 206 31.57 5.32 -21.11
N GLU A 207 31.14 5.46 -19.84
CA GLU A 207 31.57 4.60 -18.71
C GLU A 207 30.44 3.70 -18.14
N ASN A 208 29.31 3.61 -18.84
CA ASN A 208 28.07 2.96 -18.35
C ASN A 208 28.14 1.43 -18.14
N ALA A 209 29.26 0.78 -18.48
CA ALA A 209 29.40 -0.68 -18.44
C ALA A 209 29.32 -1.28 -17.02
N SER A 210 29.72 -0.53 -15.98
CA SER A 210 29.84 -1.05 -14.60
C SER A 210 28.56 -0.91 -13.74
N ASN A 211 27.46 -0.39 -14.27
CA ASN A 211 26.24 -0.20 -13.49
C ASN A 211 25.40 -1.48 -13.44
N VAL A 212 24.88 -1.82 -12.27
CA VAL A 212 23.90 -2.91 -12.12
C VAL A 212 22.49 -2.31 -12.14
N PRO A 213 21.79 -2.30 -13.31
CA PRO A 213 20.43 -1.79 -13.39
C PRO A 213 19.49 -2.64 -12.53
N THR A 214 18.76 -1.94 -11.66
CA THR A 214 17.92 -2.56 -10.64
C THR A 214 16.58 -1.86 -10.59
N MET A 215 15.51 -2.60 -10.84
CA MET A 215 14.13 -2.08 -10.87
C MET A 215 13.50 -2.14 -9.47
N CYS A 216 12.92 -1.05 -9.01
CA CYS A 216 12.05 -1.05 -7.84
C CYS A 216 10.73 -1.74 -8.19
N LEU A 217 10.36 -2.80 -7.47
CA LEU A 217 9.12 -3.53 -7.74
C LEU A 217 7.88 -2.80 -7.23
N VAL A 218 8.04 -1.74 -6.43
CA VAL A 218 6.92 -0.94 -5.90
C VAL A 218 6.45 0.10 -6.91
N CYS A 219 7.38 0.79 -7.58
CA CYS A 219 7.07 1.90 -8.49
C CYS A 219 7.57 1.73 -9.93
N GLY A 220 8.34 0.67 -10.22
CA GLY A 220 8.90 0.38 -11.54
C GLY A 220 10.15 1.18 -11.92
N GLN A 221 10.60 2.13 -11.08
CA GLN A 221 11.78 2.94 -11.38
C GLN A 221 13.06 2.10 -11.41
N ILE A 222 13.87 2.24 -12.48
CA ILE A 222 15.20 1.64 -12.58
C ILE A 222 16.26 2.56 -11.95
N LEU A 223 17.13 1.96 -11.15
CA LEU A 223 18.18 2.61 -10.36
C LEU A 223 19.50 1.83 -10.49
N CYS A 224 20.61 2.49 -10.16
CA CYS A 224 21.89 1.80 -10.00
C CYS A 224 21.95 1.09 -8.64
N SER A 225 22.30 -0.19 -8.61
CA SER A 225 22.69 -0.90 -7.39
C SER A 225 24.17 -1.26 -7.38
N GLN A 226 24.74 -1.45 -6.19
CA GLN A 226 26.12 -1.90 -5.95
C GLN A 226 27.25 -1.05 -6.56
N SER A 227 26.92 0.03 -7.28
CA SER A 227 27.87 1.00 -7.82
C SER A 227 27.98 2.22 -6.91
N TYR A 228 29.17 2.81 -6.81
CA TYR A 228 29.39 4.07 -6.06
C TYR A 228 28.71 5.28 -6.72
N CYS A 229 28.22 5.14 -7.94
CA CYS A 229 27.85 6.24 -8.82
C CYS A 229 26.59 7.02 -8.45
N CYS A 230 25.67 6.49 -7.64
CA CYS A 230 24.46 7.22 -7.24
C CYS A 230 24.26 7.22 -5.72
N GLN A 231 25.37 7.18 -4.97
CA GLN A 231 25.32 7.28 -3.52
C GLN A 231 24.94 8.70 -3.10
N LYS A 232 24.08 8.82 -2.09
CA LYS A 232 23.68 10.08 -1.48
C LYS A 232 24.08 10.11 -0.02
N LEU A 233 24.52 11.27 0.46
CA LEU A 233 24.85 11.46 1.87
C LEU A 233 23.55 11.69 2.66
N VAL A 234 23.24 10.80 3.59
CA VAL A 234 22.07 10.89 4.49
C VAL A 234 22.58 10.72 5.92
N ASN A 235 22.29 11.67 6.81
CA ASN A 235 22.75 11.61 8.21
C ASN A 235 24.27 11.38 8.38
N LYS A 236 25.09 11.93 7.47
CA LYS A 236 26.56 11.74 7.41
C LYS A 236 27.02 10.33 7.01
N GLU A 237 26.11 9.45 6.59
CA GLU A 237 26.42 8.13 6.04
C GLU A 237 26.15 8.09 4.52
N THR A 238 26.98 7.37 3.78
CA THR A 238 26.79 7.15 2.34
C THR A 238 25.73 6.09 2.10
N THR A 239 24.61 6.49 1.48
CA THR A 239 23.46 5.62 1.20
C THR A 239 23.36 5.36 -0.30
N GLY A 240 23.34 4.09 -0.72
CA GLY A 240 23.16 3.70 -2.12
C GLY A 240 21.79 4.10 -2.70
N ALA A 241 21.69 4.21 -4.03
CA ALA A 241 20.49 4.74 -4.69
C ALA A 241 19.20 3.96 -4.40
N CYS A 242 19.24 2.63 -4.44
CA CYS A 242 18.07 1.79 -4.11
C CYS A 242 17.58 2.03 -2.68
N ARG A 243 18.50 2.16 -1.72
CA ARG A 243 18.17 2.44 -0.32
C ARG A 243 17.62 3.85 -0.14
N TYR A 244 18.22 4.83 -0.80
CA TYR A 244 17.71 6.19 -0.78
C TYR A 244 16.28 6.27 -1.35
N HIS A 245 16.04 5.61 -2.47
CA HIS A 245 14.72 5.51 -3.09
C HIS A 245 13.71 4.78 -2.20
N MET A 246 14.10 3.69 -1.53
CA MET A 246 13.24 2.96 -0.59
C MET A 246 12.67 3.89 0.48
N MET A 247 13.48 4.81 1.04
CA MET A 247 13.02 5.73 2.09
C MET A 247 11.88 6.66 1.62
N SER A 248 11.85 7.04 0.35
CA SER A 248 10.80 7.90 -0.21
C SER A 248 9.66 7.12 -0.88
N CYS A 249 9.92 5.94 -1.42
CA CYS A 249 8.95 5.16 -2.19
C CYS A 249 8.09 4.26 -1.30
N SER A 250 8.70 3.57 -0.34
CA SER A 250 8.05 2.55 0.48
C SER A 250 8.28 2.72 1.99
N GLY A 251 9.20 3.59 2.38
CA GLY A 251 9.47 3.96 3.77
C GLY A 251 10.32 2.93 4.53
N SER A 252 9.72 1.79 4.91
CA SER A 252 10.30 0.84 5.86
C SER A 252 10.97 -0.38 5.22
N MET A 253 10.47 -0.83 4.07
CA MET A 253 10.91 -2.05 3.38
C MET A 253 10.88 -1.84 1.88
N GLY A 254 11.69 -2.57 1.11
CA GLY A 254 11.71 -2.47 -0.34
C GLY A 254 11.98 -3.81 -1.01
N ALA A 255 11.45 -3.98 -2.22
CA ALA A 255 11.70 -5.13 -3.07
C ALA A 255 12.22 -4.65 -4.43
N PHE A 256 13.35 -5.21 -4.87
CA PHE A 256 14.06 -4.76 -6.05
C PHE A 256 14.48 -5.93 -6.93
N LEU A 257 14.29 -5.84 -8.25
CA LEU A 257 14.78 -6.82 -9.21
C LEU A 257 16.12 -6.36 -9.80
N ARG A 258 17.19 -7.10 -9.55
CA ARG A 258 18.48 -6.93 -10.24
C ARG A 258 18.43 -7.63 -11.59
N ILE A 259 18.45 -6.84 -12.65
CA ILE A 259 18.16 -7.35 -13.99
C ILE A 259 19.36 -8.12 -14.58
N ARG A 260 20.60 -7.73 -14.25
CA ARG A 260 21.78 -8.51 -14.70
C ARG A 260 21.94 -9.83 -13.95
N ASP A 261 21.51 -9.87 -12.69
CA ASP A 261 21.74 -11.01 -11.80
C ASP A 261 20.54 -11.97 -11.74
N CYS A 262 19.41 -11.65 -12.40
CA CYS A 262 18.15 -12.38 -12.28
C CYS A 262 17.81 -12.71 -10.81
N SER A 263 17.89 -11.71 -9.93
CA SER A 263 17.69 -11.87 -8.49
C SER A 263 16.89 -10.74 -7.88
N ILE A 264 16.14 -11.05 -6.83
CA ILE A 264 15.38 -10.11 -6.02
C ILE A 264 16.23 -9.72 -4.81
N ILE A 265 16.33 -8.43 -4.53
CA ILE A 265 16.83 -7.90 -3.27
C ILE A 265 15.63 -7.47 -2.43
N LEU A 266 15.50 -8.07 -1.25
CA LEU A 266 14.60 -7.59 -0.22
C LEU A 266 15.41 -6.73 0.75
N MET A 267 14.94 -5.52 1.03
CA MET A 267 15.64 -4.54 1.86
C MET A 267 14.76 -4.07 3.01
N THR A 268 15.38 -3.77 4.15
CA THR A 268 14.73 -3.19 5.33
C THR A 268 15.39 -1.86 5.70
N ASN A 269 14.69 -1.04 6.49
CA ASN A 269 15.22 0.20 7.04
C ASN A 269 16.42 0.02 8.00
N ARG A 270 16.78 -1.19 8.41
CA ARG A 270 17.90 -1.46 9.36
C ARG A 270 19.26 -1.71 8.70
N ASN A 271 19.52 -1.18 7.51
CA ASN A 271 20.72 -1.48 6.70
C ASN A 271 20.88 -3.00 6.41
N ARG A 272 19.80 -3.77 6.44
CA ARG A 272 19.80 -5.23 6.17
C ARG A 272 18.99 -5.55 4.94
N GLY A 273 19.40 -6.59 4.24
CA GLY A 273 18.65 -7.16 3.13
C GLY A 273 19.07 -8.60 2.85
N CYS A 274 18.31 -9.27 2.00
CA CYS A 274 18.60 -10.62 1.55
C CYS A 274 18.34 -10.79 0.05
N PHE A 275 19.01 -11.76 -0.56
CA PHE A 275 18.79 -12.13 -1.95
C PHE A 275 17.81 -13.29 -2.04
N ARG A 276 16.92 -13.22 -3.03
CA ARG A 276 16.01 -14.30 -3.42
C ARG A 276 16.12 -14.50 -4.94
N PRO A 277 15.89 -15.72 -5.47
CA PRO A 277 15.81 -15.91 -6.92
C PRO A 277 14.69 -15.04 -7.50
N ALA A 278 14.88 -14.51 -8.70
CA ALA A 278 13.80 -13.83 -9.42
C ALA A 278 12.68 -14.81 -9.77
N PRO A 279 11.43 -14.34 -9.93
CA PRO A 279 10.29 -15.17 -10.31
C PRO A 279 10.33 -15.54 -11.80
N TYR A 280 11.52 -15.75 -12.36
CA TYR A 280 11.76 -16.10 -13.76
C TYR A 280 12.43 -17.47 -13.82
N VAL A 281 11.86 -18.36 -14.63
CA VAL A 281 12.30 -19.74 -14.77
C VAL A 281 12.42 -20.12 -16.25
N ASP A 282 13.23 -21.13 -16.54
CA ASP A 282 13.29 -21.74 -17.86
C ASP A 282 12.12 -22.71 -18.09
N GLU A 283 12.12 -23.36 -19.27
CA GLU A 283 11.10 -24.36 -19.66
C GLU A 283 10.99 -25.55 -18.69
N PHE A 284 12.02 -25.81 -17.88
CA PHE A 284 12.06 -26.88 -16.90
C PHE A 284 11.69 -26.40 -15.48
N GLY A 285 11.39 -25.11 -15.31
CA GLY A 285 11.05 -24.52 -14.02
C GLY A 285 12.25 -24.17 -13.15
N GLU A 286 13.47 -24.15 -13.71
CA GLU A 286 14.68 -23.79 -12.97
C GLU A 286 15.01 -22.31 -13.08
N ALA A 287 15.49 -21.71 -11.98
CA ALA A 287 15.97 -20.33 -11.99
C ALA A 287 17.40 -20.24 -12.56
N ASP A 288 17.68 -19.27 -13.44
CA ASP A 288 19.03 -19.01 -13.96
C ASP A 288 19.67 -17.76 -13.33
N GLN A 289 20.13 -17.89 -12.08
CA GLN A 289 20.76 -16.79 -11.35
C GLN A 289 22.03 -16.31 -12.07
N GLY A 290 22.11 -15.00 -12.30
CA GLY A 290 23.19 -14.39 -13.07
C GLY A 290 23.10 -14.62 -14.58
N PHE A 291 22.00 -15.19 -15.08
CA PHE A 291 21.76 -15.48 -16.49
C PHE A 291 22.96 -16.17 -17.16
N ARG A 292 23.56 -17.14 -16.46
CA ARG A 292 24.85 -17.75 -16.86
C ARG A 292 24.66 -18.81 -17.94
N ARG A 293 23.51 -19.47 -17.96
CA ARG A 293 23.18 -20.50 -18.95
C ARG A 293 22.69 -19.86 -20.25
N GLY A 294 22.06 -18.69 -20.15
CA GLY A 294 21.54 -17.96 -21.30
C GLY A 294 20.25 -18.58 -21.86
N ASN A 295 19.59 -19.44 -21.08
CA ASN A 295 18.31 -20.03 -21.46
C ASN A 295 17.23 -18.92 -21.52
N PRO A 296 16.25 -19.03 -22.43
CA PRO A 296 15.09 -18.17 -22.38
C PRO A 296 14.36 -18.37 -21.05
N LEU A 297 14.06 -17.28 -20.35
CA LEU A 297 13.35 -17.29 -19.08
C LEU A 297 12.01 -16.60 -19.22
N HIS A 298 11.00 -17.16 -18.58
CA HIS A 298 9.65 -16.61 -18.53
C HIS A 298 9.18 -16.41 -17.09
N LEU A 299 8.25 -15.47 -16.89
CA LEU A 299 7.68 -15.16 -15.58
C LEU A 299 6.86 -16.34 -15.08
N ASN A 300 7.22 -16.84 -13.90
CA ASN A 300 6.40 -17.79 -13.18
C ASN A 300 5.40 -17.03 -12.29
N ASN A 301 4.13 -17.06 -12.68
CA ASN A 301 3.05 -16.35 -11.98
C ASN A 301 2.89 -16.80 -10.51
N GLU A 302 3.14 -18.07 -10.19
CA GLU A 302 3.03 -18.56 -8.81
C GLU A 302 4.16 -18.02 -7.92
N LEU A 303 5.39 -18.03 -8.42
CA LEU A 303 6.54 -17.44 -7.70
C LEU A 303 6.34 -15.94 -7.50
N TYR A 304 5.84 -15.24 -8.52
CA TYR A 304 5.56 -13.82 -8.39
C TYR A 304 4.41 -13.53 -7.43
N GLN A 305 3.37 -14.36 -7.44
CA GLN A 305 2.27 -14.23 -6.49
C GLN A 305 2.75 -14.46 -5.04
N LYS A 306 3.67 -15.41 -4.80
CA LYS A 306 4.29 -15.58 -3.47
C LYS A 306 5.03 -14.32 -3.02
N LEU A 307 5.78 -13.67 -3.93
CA LEU A 307 6.46 -12.41 -3.64
C LEU A 307 5.46 -11.27 -3.34
N ARG A 308 4.36 -11.20 -4.09
CA ARG A 308 3.26 -10.24 -3.84
C ARG A 308 2.60 -10.47 -2.49
N GLN A 309 2.36 -11.74 -2.12
CA GLN A 309 1.80 -12.07 -0.81
C GLN A 309 2.76 -11.69 0.32
N LEU A 310 4.06 -11.96 0.17
CA LEU A 310 5.08 -11.52 1.13
C LEU A 310 5.07 -10.00 1.33
N TRP A 311 4.92 -9.24 0.23
CA TRP A 311 4.79 -7.78 0.25
C TRP A 311 3.51 -7.32 0.96
N LEU A 312 2.35 -7.86 0.59
CA LEU A 312 1.06 -7.49 1.17
C LEU A 312 0.98 -7.79 2.68
N HIS A 313 1.55 -8.92 3.11
CA HIS A 313 1.60 -9.30 4.53
C HIS A 313 2.70 -8.55 5.31
N GLN A 314 3.44 -7.63 4.68
CA GLN A 314 4.56 -6.91 5.30
C GLN A 314 5.65 -7.85 5.85
N GLY A 315 5.78 -9.06 5.29
CA GLY A 315 6.66 -10.13 5.79
C GLY A 315 8.13 -9.99 5.39
N ILE A 316 8.50 -8.97 4.61
CA ILE A 316 9.89 -8.75 4.18
C ILE A 316 10.86 -8.64 5.36
N THR A 317 10.45 -8.01 6.45
CA THR A 317 11.33 -7.85 7.62
C THR A 317 11.67 -9.21 8.24
N GLU A 318 10.67 -10.07 8.40
CA GLU A 318 10.86 -11.42 8.95
C GLU A 318 11.73 -12.26 8.03
N GLU A 319 11.45 -12.20 6.72
CA GLU A 319 12.21 -12.91 5.69
C GLU A 319 13.70 -12.52 5.71
N VAL A 320 14.00 -11.22 5.79
CA VAL A 320 15.39 -10.72 5.87
C VAL A 320 16.06 -11.16 7.16
N VAL A 321 15.36 -11.18 8.29
CA VAL A 321 15.91 -11.65 9.58
C VAL A 321 16.18 -13.15 9.53
N ASN A 322 15.24 -13.95 9.04
CA ASN A 322 15.38 -15.40 8.91
C ASN A 322 16.56 -15.77 8.02
N GLN A 323 16.69 -15.13 6.86
CA GLN A 323 17.82 -15.39 5.96
C GLN A 323 19.15 -15.00 6.61
N TYR A 324 19.19 -13.86 7.30
CA TYR A 324 20.39 -13.41 8.02
C TYR A 324 20.81 -14.40 9.11
N GLU A 325 19.84 -14.96 9.86
CA GLU A 325 20.11 -16.00 10.85
C GLU A 325 20.65 -17.29 10.22
N ILE A 326 20.07 -17.73 9.10
CA ILE A 326 20.53 -18.90 8.35
C ILE A 326 21.98 -18.68 7.90
N ASP A 327 22.28 -17.54 7.31
CA ASP A 327 23.63 -17.19 6.85
C ASP A 327 24.63 -17.17 8.02
N HIS A 328 24.23 -16.62 9.18
CA HIS A 328 25.06 -16.61 10.39
C HIS A 328 25.32 -18.03 10.94
N ARG A 329 24.30 -18.90 10.97
CA ARG A 329 24.47 -20.30 11.39
C ARG A 329 25.36 -21.06 10.41
N ASN A 330 25.19 -20.84 9.11
CA ASN A 330 25.99 -21.50 8.07
C ASN A 330 27.48 -21.11 8.15
N ILE A 331 27.78 -19.85 8.50
CA ILE A 331 29.15 -19.40 8.81
C ILE A 331 29.73 -20.17 10.00
N GLN A 332 28.93 -20.44 11.04
CA GLN A 332 29.36 -21.20 12.21
C GLN A 332 29.63 -22.69 11.92
N PHE A 333 29.03 -23.25 10.87
CA PHE A 333 29.20 -24.64 10.43
C PHE A 333 30.09 -24.81 9.17
N GLY A 334 30.79 -23.76 8.73
CA GLY A 334 31.76 -23.84 7.62
C GLY A 334 31.15 -23.95 6.21
N PHE A 335 29.84 -23.77 6.05
CA PHE A 335 29.18 -23.68 4.75
C PHE A 335 28.98 -22.20 4.38
N CYS A 336 29.76 -21.67 3.44
CA CYS A 336 29.64 -20.29 3.00
C CYS A 336 29.15 -20.23 1.55
N PRO A 337 27.87 -19.91 1.29
CA PRO A 337 27.43 -19.39 -0.01
C PRO A 337 27.45 -17.86 0.05
N LEU A 338 28.54 -17.27 -0.48
CA LEU A 338 28.63 -15.93 -1.08
C LEU A 338 27.79 -14.79 -0.45
N MET A 339 28.20 -14.32 0.73
CA MET A 339 28.10 -12.89 1.10
C MET A 339 29.51 -12.29 1.18
N LYS A 340 30.14 -12.07 0.03
CA LYS A 340 31.30 -11.16 -0.08
C LYS A 340 31.17 -10.31 -1.33
N SER A 341 30.46 -9.20 -1.18
CA SER A 341 30.83 -7.96 -1.86
C SER A 341 30.57 -6.79 -0.91
N ASN A 342 31.67 -6.38 -0.26
CA ASN A 342 31.89 -5.12 0.48
C ASN A 342 31.29 -4.98 1.89
N GLU A 343 31.70 -5.84 2.81
CA GLU A 343 32.07 -5.40 4.16
C GLU A 343 33.60 -5.28 4.21
N ASN A 344 34.14 -4.07 4.22
CA ASN A 344 35.44 -3.78 4.82
C ASN A 344 35.64 -2.26 4.92
N ILE A 345 35.60 -1.79 6.17
CA ILE A 345 36.21 -0.63 6.86
C ILE A 345 35.16 -0.36 7.96
N TYR A 346 35.17 -1.03 9.10
CA TYR A 346 36.06 -0.77 10.23
C TYR A 346 36.26 -2.05 11.08
N VAL A 347 37.31 -2.81 10.79
CA VAL A 347 37.89 -3.76 11.76
C VAL A 347 39.38 -3.44 11.83
N ASN A 348 39.75 -2.51 12.70
CA ASN A 348 41.04 -2.47 13.40
C ASN A 348 41.13 -1.20 14.25
N THR A 349 40.72 -1.29 15.53
CA THR A 349 41.45 -0.78 16.72
C THR A 349 40.61 -0.89 18.01
N PHE A 350 40.04 -2.05 18.36
CA PHE A 350 39.55 -2.27 19.74
C PHE A 350 39.61 -3.75 20.16
N GLN A 351 40.78 -4.37 20.04
CA GLN A 351 41.11 -5.58 20.79
C GLN A 351 42.58 -5.53 21.25
N LYS A 352 42.83 -4.69 22.25
CA LYS A 352 43.92 -4.86 23.24
C LYS A 352 43.71 -3.82 24.32
N ASN A 353 42.84 -4.14 25.28
CA ASN A 353 43.03 -3.89 26.70
C ASN A 353 41.76 -4.24 27.47
N GLN A 354 41.96 -4.83 28.65
CA GLN A 354 40.97 -5.12 29.69
C GLN A 354 40.14 -6.40 29.52
N PHE A 355 40.85 -7.54 29.52
CA PHE A 355 40.53 -8.52 30.56
C PHE A 355 41.15 -7.98 31.86
N THR A 356 40.33 -7.48 32.78
CA THR A 356 40.52 -7.62 34.24
C THR A 356 39.36 -6.94 34.96
N SER A 357 38.75 -7.69 35.89
CA SER A 357 37.97 -7.18 37.02
C SER A 357 36.63 -6.48 36.72
N CYS A 358 35.52 -7.18 36.95
CA CYS A 358 34.79 -6.95 38.21
C CYS A 358 33.83 -8.10 38.53
N LYS A 359 34.15 -8.82 39.61
CA LYS A 359 33.24 -9.73 40.31
C LYS A 359 32.16 -8.90 41.03
N ARG A 360 30.96 -9.49 41.13
CA ARG A 360 29.95 -9.40 42.21
C ARG A 360 29.80 -8.06 42.94
N ILE A 361 28.56 -7.59 43.06
CA ILE A 361 27.80 -7.54 44.34
C ILE A 361 26.37 -7.07 44.01
N THR A 362 25.42 -7.99 44.12
CA THR A 362 24.03 -7.70 44.51
C THR A 362 24.03 -7.34 46.00
N THR A 363 23.00 -6.60 46.47
CA THR A 363 22.32 -6.70 47.79
C THR A 363 22.15 -5.35 48.55
N ILE A 364 20.90 -4.83 48.53
CA ILE A 364 20.05 -4.38 49.66
C ILE A 364 20.26 -3.01 50.37
N ALA A 365 19.09 -2.39 50.64
CA ALA A 365 18.65 -1.59 51.80
C ALA A 365 18.90 -0.07 51.89
N THR A 366 17.75 0.64 51.90
CA THR A 366 17.28 1.64 52.88
C THR A 366 18.29 2.55 53.57
N THR A 367 18.13 3.87 53.39
CA THR A 367 17.49 4.80 54.36
C THR A 367 17.15 6.10 53.66
#